data_AF-A0A7S4LD81-F1
#
_entry.id   AF-A0A7S4LD81-F1
#
_cell.length_a   1.000
_cell.length_b   1.000
_cell.length_c   1.000
_cell.angle_alpha   90.00
_cell.angle_beta   90.00
_cell.angle_gamma   90.00
#
_symmetry.space_group_name_H-M   'P 1'
#
loop_
_entity.id
_entity.type
_entity.pdbx_description
1 polymer ?
#
loop_
_entity_poly.entity_id
_entity_poly.type
_entity_poly.pdbx_seq_one_letter_code
_entity_poly.pdbx_strand_id
1 'polypeptide(L)'
;EAYNLPLGAISRLFRCTAAGQPCHITSVGLGTFVDPVHGGGKLNDMTTEDLVTYVELYGHTYLAFKALPIDCALIRGTTADSDGNLTMERESLYCDARMQAMAARATRGV
;
A
#
# COMPACT_ATOMS: atom_id res chain seq x y z
N GLU A 1 2.60 12.60 -10.58
CA GLU A 1 2.12 12.75 -9.19
C GLU A 1 3.14 12.15 -8.22
N ALA A 2 3.17 12.59 -6.96
CA ALA A 2 4.07 12.08 -5.93
C ALA A 2 3.46 12.21 -4.53
N TYR A 3 3.43 11.09 -3.80
CA TYR A 3 2.89 10.99 -2.44
C TYR A 3 3.94 10.42 -1.49
N ASN A 4 3.97 10.93 -0.27
CA ASN A 4 4.71 10.36 0.85
C ASN A 4 3.73 9.85 1.89
N LEU A 5 3.55 8.53 1.96
CA LEU A 5 2.63 7.88 2.89
C LEU A 5 3.43 7.05 3.92
N PRO A 6 2.90 6.79 5.12
CA PRO A 6 3.63 6.02 6.12
C PRO A 6 3.90 4.60 5.60
N LEU A 7 5.12 4.10 5.76
CA LEU A 7 5.53 2.78 5.25
C LEU A 7 4.59 1.65 5.71
N GLY A 8 4.16 1.68 6.97
CA GLY A 8 3.21 0.70 7.50
C GLY A 8 1.84 0.73 6.82
N ALA A 9 1.38 1.93 6.42
CA ALA A 9 0.15 2.08 5.65
C ALA A 9 0.32 1.50 4.24
N ILE A 10 1.43 1.78 3.57
CA ILE A 10 1.76 1.22 2.24
C ILE A 10 1.78 -0.32 2.28
N SER A 11 2.47 -0.90 3.26
CA SER A 11 2.50 -2.36 3.47
C SER A 11 1.09 -2.95 3.60
N ARG A 12 0.19 -2.24 4.30
CA ARG A 12 -1.20 -2.66 4.47
C ARG A 12 -2.05 -2.44 3.22
N LEU A 13 -1.75 -1.42 2.41
CA LEU A 13 -2.40 -1.21 1.12
C LEU A 13 -2.14 -2.38 0.16
N PHE A 14 -0.91 -2.92 0.10
CA PHE A 14 -0.65 -4.16 -0.68
C PHE A 14 -1.57 -5.30 -0.23
N ARG A 15 -1.79 -5.47 1.08
CA ARG A 15 -2.73 -6.46 1.61
C ARG A 15 -4.17 -6.18 1.22
N CYS A 16 -4.59 -4.92 1.24
CA CYS A 16 -5.95 -4.52 0.83
C CYS A 16 -6.16 -4.79 -0.66
N THR A 17 -5.24 -4.35 -1.53
CA THR A 17 -5.31 -4.61 -2.98
C THR A 17 -5.33 -6.10 -3.29
N ALA A 18 -4.48 -6.91 -2.64
CA ALA A 18 -4.47 -8.37 -2.79
C ALA A 18 -5.80 -9.03 -2.40
N ALA A 19 -6.51 -8.47 -1.41
CA ALA A 19 -7.80 -8.95 -0.95
C ALA A 19 -9.00 -8.29 -1.67
N GLY A 20 -8.77 -7.40 -2.64
CA GLY A 20 -9.83 -6.65 -3.31
C GLY A 20 -10.56 -5.64 -2.40
N GLN A 21 -9.93 -5.23 -1.30
CA GLN A 21 -10.48 -4.23 -0.37
C GLN A 21 -10.20 -2.81 -0.88
N PRO A 22 -11.16 -1.88 -0.74
CA PRO A 22 -11.04 -0.55 -1.34
C PRO A 22 -10.06 0.38 -0.62
N CYS A 23 -9.77 0.14 0.66
CA CYS A 23 -8.90 1.01 1.46
C CYS A 23 -8.33 0.31 2.69
N HIS A 24 -7.29 0.92 3.26
CA HIS A 24 -6.80 0.64 4.60
C HIS A 24 -7.23 1.74 5.57
N ILE A 25 -7.96 1.38 6.63
CA ILE A 25 -8.39 2.33 7.68
C ILE A 25 -7.44 2.24 8.87
N THR A 26 -6.96 3.40 9.35
CA THR A 26 -6.06 3.52 10.51
C THR A 26 -6.10 4.92 11.12
N SER A 27 -5.73 5.06 12.39
CA SER A 27 -5.51 6.36 13.05
C SER A 27 -4.10 6.92 12.80
N VAL A 28 -3.20 6.10 12.25
CA VAL A 28 -1.80 6.49 11.96
C VAL A 28 -1.78 7.59 10.91
N GLY A 29 -1.27 8.76 11.28
CA GLY A 29 -1.11 9.91 10.41
C GLY A 29 -2.05 11.09 10.70
N LEU A 30 -3.04 10.91 11.57
CA LEU A 30 -3.91 12.00 12.03
C LEU A 30 -3.09 13.16 12.60
N GLY A 31 -3.39 14.39 12.17
CA GLY A 31 -2.69 15.61 12.60
C GLY A 31 -1.26 15.74 12.07
N THR A 32 -0.84 14.91 11.12
CA THR A 32 0.48 15.00 10.46
C THR A 32 0.32 15.45 9.01
N PHE A 33 1.42 15.58 8.25
CA PHE A 33 1.36 15.98 6.83
C PHE A 33 0.58 15.01 5.91
N VAL A 34 0.35 13.75 6.35
CA VAL A 34 -0.47 12.80 5.59
C VAL A 34 -1.96 12.93 5.86
N ASP A 35 -2.33 13.72 6.87
CA ASP A 35 -3.71 14.08 7.14
C ASP A 35 -4.26 14.93 5.98
N PRO A 36 -5.48 14.66 5.46
CA PRO A 36 -6.08 15.41 4.36
C PRO A 36 -6.07 16.93 4.56
N VAL A 37 -6.27 17.41 5.80
CA VAL A 37 -6.28 18.87 6.09
C VAL A 37 -4.90 19.52 6.00
N HIS A 38 -3.83 18.71 6.00
CA HIS A 38 -2.44 19.15 5.92
C HIS A 38 -1.76 18.77 4.60
N GLY A 39 -2.53 18.32 3.61
CA GLY A 39 -2.05 18.02 2.26
C GLY A 39 -2.17 16.55 1.84
N GLY A 40 -2.61 15.65 2.73
CA GLY A 40 -2.90 14.27 2.35
C GLY A 40 -1.68 13.48 1.85
N GLY A 41 -0.47 13.88 2.24
CA GLY A 41 0.79 13.27 1.83
C GLY A 41 1.27 13.68 0.43
N LYS A 42 0.61 14.62 -0.24
CA LYS A 42 1.02 15.16 -1.56
C LYS A 42 2.34 15.92 -1.43
N LEU A 43 3.27 15.68 -2.35
CA LEU A 43 4.62 16.27 -2.29
C LEU A 43 4.82 17.49 -3.20
N ASN A 44 3.89 17.76 -4.12
CA ASN A 44 3.99 18.88 -5.06
C ASN A 44 2.62 19.30 -5.58
N ASP A 45 2.56 20.50 -6.17
CA ASP A 45 1.33 21.12 -6.68
C ASP A 45 0.70 20.37 -7.87
N MET A 46 1.48 19.54 -8.57
CA MET A 46 0.97 18.69 -9.66
C MET A 46 0.24 17.44 -9.17
N THR A 47 0.35 17.12 -7.88
CA THR A 47 -0.30 15.95 -7.28
C THR A 47 -1.65 16.35 -6.75
N THR A 48 -2.71 15.97 -7.46
CA THR A 48 -4.05 16.51 -7.18
C THR A 48 -5.01 15.48 -6.61
N GLU A 49 -4.88 14.20 -6.95
CA GLU A 49 -5.80 13.16 -6.47
C GLU A 49 -5.70 12.98 -4.94
N ASP A 50 -6.86 12.85 -4.27
CA ASP A 50 -6.92 12.54 -2.84
C ASP A 50 -6.87 11.02 -2.61
N LEU A 51 -5.76 10.56 -2.02
CA LEU A 51 -5.57 9.16 -1.64
C LEU A 51 -5.88 8.89 -0.16
N VAL A 52 -6.08 9.93 0.64
CA VAL A 52 -6.36 9.84 2.06
C VAL A 52 -7.64 10.62 2.33
N THR A 53 -8.60 10.02 3.02
CA THR A 53 -9.85 10.68 3.42
C THR A 53 -10.18 10.35 4.87
N TYR A 54 -11.00 11.17 5.52
CA TYR A 54 -11.54 10.80 6.83
C TYR A 54 -12.65 9.76 6.70
N VAL A 55 -12.76 8.91 7.73
CA VAL A 55 -13.91 8.03 7.94
C VAL A 55 -14.25 8.00 9.42
N GLU A 56 -15.54 8.00 9.74
CA GLU A 56 -16.03 7.82 11.10
C GLU A 56 -16.39 6.36 11.32
N LEU A 57 -15.78 5.73 12.33
CA LEU A 57 -16.12 4.37 12.74
C LEU A 57 -16.32 4.36 14.26
N TYR A 58 -17.47 3.86 14.71
CA TYR A 58 -17.79 3.72 16.13
C TYR A 58 -17.63 5.03 16.95
N GLY A 59 -17.88 6.18 16.32
CA GLY A 59 -17.77 7.50 16.96
C GLY A 59 -16.34 8.06 17.05
N HIS A 60 -15.39 7.47 16.31
CA HIS A 60 -14.03 7.96 16.21
C HIS A 60 -13.63 8.22 14.75
N THR A 61 -12.88 9.29 14.54
CA THR A 61 -12.29 9.65 13.25
C THR A 61 -11.05 8.82 12.97
N TYR A 62 -10.96 8.29 11.75
CA TYR A 62 -9.81 7.58 11.21
C TYR A 62 -9.45 8.12 9.82
N LEU A 63 -8.27 7.76 9.33
CA LEU A 63 -7.86 7.94 7.95
C LEU A 63 -8.13 6.66 7.16
N ALA A 64 -8.76 6.81 6.00
CA ALA A 64 -8.89 5.77 4.99
C ALA A 64 -7.90 6.06 3.86
N PHE A 65 -6.89 5.19 3.73
CA PHE A 65 -5.92 5.22 2.64
C PHE A 65 -6.47 4.38 1.48
N LYS A 66 -6.64 5.00 0.32
CA LYS A 66 -7.19 4.36 -0.89
C LYS A 66 -6.25 3.26 -1.40
N ALA A 67 -6.79 2.07 -1.64
CA ALA A 67 -6.05 1.00 -2.32
C ALA A 67 -5.95 1.31 -3.81
N LEU A 68 -4.79 1.04 -4.40
CA LEU A 68 -4.50 1.31 -5.80
C LEU A 68 -4.25 -0.01 -6.56
N PRO A 69 -4.61 -0.08 -7.86
CA PRO A 69 -4.24 -1.19 -8.71
C PRO A 69 -2.72 -1.26 -8.90
N ILE A 70 -2.20 -2.47 -9.12
CA ILE A 70 -0.76 -2.71 -9.32
C ILE A 70 -0.58 -3.52 -10.60
N ASP A 71 -0.04 -2.90 -11.64
CA ASP A 71 0.11 -3.58 -12.93
C ASP A 71 1.28 -4.57 -12.95
N CYS A 72 2.33 -4.30 -12.16
CA CYS A 72 3.51 -5.15 -12.08
C CYS A 72 4.15 -5.10 -10.69
N ALA A 73 4.57 -6.26 -10.16
CA ALA A 73 5.37 -6.37 -8.95
C ALA A 73 6.80 -6.84 -9.25
N LEU A 74 7.79 -6.00 -8.95
CA LEU A 74 9.20 -6.37 -9.02
C LEU A 74 9.66 -6.96 -7.68
N ILE A 75 9.76 -8.28 -7.64
CA ILE A 75 10.17 -9.02 -6.44
C ILE A 75 11.52 -9.72 -6.66
N ARG A 76 12.20 -9.99 -5.55
CA ARG A 76 13.46 -10.75 -5.51
C ARG A 76 13.30 -11.91 -4.54
N GLY A 77 13.79 -13.08 -4.93
CA GLY A 77 13.96 -14.25 -4.06
C GLY A 77 15.36 -14.84 -4.26
N THR A 78 15.77 -15.71 -3.34
CA THR A 78 17.08 -16.36 -3.39
C THR A 78 17.08 -17.54 -4.37
N THR A 79 16.05 -18.39 -4.29
CA THR A 79 15.91 -19.60 -5.10
C THR A 79 14.48 -19.70 -5.64
N ALA A 80 14.32 -20.24 -6.85
CA ALA A 80 13.04 -20.51 -7.49
C ALA A 80 13.04 -21.93 -8.07
N ASP A 81 11.95 -22.68 -7.91
CA ASP A 81 11.76 -23.93 -8.66
C ASP A 81 11.14 -23.68 -10.05
N SER A 82 10.93 -24.75 -10.83
CA SER A 82 10.33 -24.66 -12.18
C SER A 82 8.87 -24.23 -12.19
N ASP A 83 8.17 -24.36 -11.05
CA ASP A 83 6.76 -24.00 -10.90
C ASP A 83 6.60 -22.55 -10.44
N GLY A 84 7.70 -21.85 -10.15
CA GLY A 84 7.73 -20.46 -9.72
C GLY A 84 7.57 -20.28 -8.21
N ASN A 85 7.69 -21.34 -7.40
CA ASN A 85 7.74 -21.20 -5.95
C ASN A 85 9.08 -20.58 -5.55
N LEU A 86 9.02 -19.51 -4.76
CA LEU A 86 10.18 -18.72 -4.34
C LEU A 86 10.51 -18.96 -2.87
N THR A 87 11.80 -19.11 -2.57
CA THR A 87 12.35 -19.04 -1.21
C THR A 87 13.27 -17.82 -1.07
N MET A 88 13.39 -17.29 0.16
CA MET A 88 14.13 -16.06 0.46
C MET A 88 15.20 -16.28 1.54
N GLU A 89 15.75 -17.48 1.65
CA GLU A 89 16.63 -17.91 2.74
C GLU A 89 17.96 -17.15 2.85
N ARG A 90 18.38 -16.41 1.82
CA ARG A 90 19.58 -15.54 1.85
C ARG A 90 19.26 -14.05 1.64
N GLU A 91 17.99 -13.66 1.64
CA GLU A 91 17.62 -12.26 1.57
C GLU A 91 17.77 -11.59 2.95
N SER A 92 18.24 -10.34 2.99
CA SER A 92 18.39 -9.61 4.25
C SER A 92 17.05 -9.25 4.90
N LEU A 93 16.02 -9.02 4.08
CA LEU A 93 14.66 -8.67 4.50
C LEU A 93 13.66 -9.22 3.47
N TYR A 94 12.48 -9.64 3.94
CA TYR A 94 11.39 -10.07 3.06
C TYR A 94 10.52 -8.91 2.58
N CYS A 95 10.47 -7.83 3.37
CA CYS A 95 9.58 -6.68 3.14
C CYS A 95 8.15 -7.15 2.84
N ASP A 96 7.54 -6.65 1.75
CA ASP A 96 6.18 -6.99 1.33
C ASP A 96 6.14 -7.87 0.06
N ALA A 97 7.23 -8.55 -0.30
CA ALA A 97 7.38 -9.24 -1.60
C ALA A 97 6.16 -10.12 -1.97
N ARG A 98 5.73 -10.98 -1.03
CA ARG A 98 4.55 -11.83 -1.24
C ARG A 98 3.26 -11.03 -1.46
N MET A 99 3.06 -9.96 -0.69
CA MET A 99 1.83 -9.16 -0.78
C MET A 99 1.82 -8.31 -2.05
N GLN A 100 2.98 -7.83 -2.51
CA GLN A 100 3.12 -7.15 -3.79
C GLN A 100 2.76 -8.07 -4.95
N ALA A 101 3.29 -9.30 -4.97
CA ALA A 101 2.96 -10.30 -6.01
C ALA A 101 1.46 -10.65 -6.02
N MET A 102 0.87 -10.85 -4.84
CA MET A 102 -0.57 -11.14 -4.72
C MET A 102 -1.43 -9.94 -5.16
N ALA A 103 -1.02 -8.71 -4.83
CA ALA A 103 -1.74 -7.49 -5.20
C ALA A 103 -1.71 -7.23 -6.71
N ALA A 104 -0.55 -7.44 -7.35
CA ALA A 104 -0.44 -7.35 -8.80
C ALA A 104 -1.37 -8.36 -9.48
N ARG A 105 -1.31 -9.63 -9.04
CA ARG A 105 -2.19 -10.68 -9.59
C ARG A 105 -3.68 -10.40 -9.38
N ALA A 106 -4.08 -9.91 -8.21
CA ALA A 106 -5.47 -9.57 -7.88
C ALA A 106 -6.05 -8.48 -8.80
N THR A 107 -5.19 -7.60 -9.32
CA THR A 107 -5.56 -6.51 -10.21
C THR A 107 -5.32 -6.84 -11.69
N ARG A 108 -5.12 -8.13 -12.00
CA ARG A 108 -4.83 -8.69 -13.33
C ARG A 108 -3.46 -8.30 -13.91
N GLY A 109 -2.59 -7.74 -13.08
CA GLY A 109 -1.18 -7.50 -13.38
C GLY A 109 -0.31 -8.76 -13.29
N VAL A 110 1.01 -8.54 -13.33
CA VAL A 110 2.06 -9.58 -13.32
C VAL A 110 3.00 -9.48 -12.14
#